data_AF-A0A964FBN4-F1
#
_entry.id   AF-A0A964FBN4-F1
#
_cell.length_a   1.000
_cell.length_b   1.000
_cell.length_c   1.000
_cell.angle_alpha   90.00
_cell.angle_beta   90.00
_cell.angle_gamma   90.00
#
_symmetry.space_group_name_H-M   'P 1'
#
loop_
_entity.id
_entity.type
_entity.pdbx_description
1 polymer ?
#
loop_
_entity_poly.entity_id
_entity_poly.type
_entity_poly.pdbx_seq_one_letter_code
_entity_poly.pdbx_strand_id
1 'polypeptide(L)'
;MGRRAGRGGGSVLTIDVFKTGARVTVELPPSLLELIDRTETGDLHFIISQTGKPFTVESFGNWFRDRCREAGVEKSAHGLRKLSATIAAEGGAGAVALMAQYGWTNIQEAERYTRSADYPRLPGPPYPAGMKQTNTMAELADMRIDVIAWCYQCRGNRRFDAGDLAGVYGPSLTVRRLALRLRCMKCGARDCGVLLSPRGRYGTLETLADYRSKYDVSLGQGHHS
;
A
#
# COMPACT_ATOMS: atom_id res chain seq x y z
N MET A 1 11.16 16.52 -18.90
CA MET A 1 9.86 16.30 -19.56
C MET A 1 10.08 15.44 -20.80
N GLY A 2 9.24 14.44 -21.03
CA GLY A 2 9.34 13.50 -22.16
C GLY A 2 8.97 14.16 -23.48
N ARG A 3 9.71 13.80 -24.54
CA ARG A 3 9.47 14.30 -25.91
C ARG A 3 8.49 13.34 -26.61
N ARG A 4 7.55 13.92 -27.36
CA ARG A 4 6.53 13.31 -28.24
C ARG A 4 5.44 12.49 -27.51
N ALA A 5 4.32 13.14 -27.26
CA ALA A 5 3.03 12.48 -27.13
C ALA A 5 2.44 12.31 -28.55
N GLY A 6 2.43 11.10 -29.08
CA GLY A 6 1.67 10.79 -30.29
C GLY A 6 0.24 10.43 -29.90
N ARG A 7 -0.77 11.14 -30.42
CA ARG A 7 -2.18 10.73 -30.33
C ARG A 7 -2.40 9.55 -31.28
N GLY A 8 -2.11 8.33 -30.82
CA GLY A 8 -2.65 7.13 -31.44
C GLY A 8 -4.15 7.06 -31.12
N GLY A 9 -4.99 6.77 -32.12
CA GLY A 9 -6.45 6.80 -31.96
C GLY A 9 -6.95 5.94 -30.79
N GLY A 10 -7.83 6.54 -29.97
CA GLY A 10 -8.50 5.91 -28.82
C GLY A 10 -7.64 5.91 -27.56
N SER A 11 -8.08 6.63 -26.51
CA SER A 11 -7.67 6.65 -25.08
C SER A 11 -6.20 6.39 -24.68
N VAL A 12 -5.24 6.23 -25.58
CA VAL A 12 -3.92 5.67 -25.28
C VAL A 12 -2.87 6.74 -25.51
N LEU A 13 -2.05 6.97 -24.48
CA LEU A 13 -0.93 7.88 -24.49
C LEU A 13 0.37 7.09 -24.43
N THR A 14 1.24 7.34 -25.40
CA THR A 14 2.61 6.82 -25.40
C THR A 14 3.58 7.96 -25.06
N ILE A 15 4.46 7.74 -24.08
CA ILE A 15 5.49 8.69 -23.66
C ILE A 15 6.86 8.01 -23.54
N ASP A 16 7.91 8.73 -23.96
CA ASP A 16 9.30 8.31 -23.76
C ASP A 16 9.85 8.93 -22.46
N VAL A 17 10.24 8.08 -21.50
CA VAL A 17 10.74 8.50 -20.19
C VAL A 17 12.17 9.01 -20.31
N PHE A 18 12.37 10.30 -20.05
CA PHE A 18 13.67 10.95 -20.26
C PHE A 18 14.85 10.29 -19.51
N LYS A 19 14.65 9.85 -18.26
CA LYS A 19 15.75 9.30 -17.44
C LYS A 19 16.15 7.89 -17.83
N THR A 20 15.18 7.06 -18.23
CA THR A 20 15.40 5.63 -18.46
C THR A 20 15.40 5.27 -19.95
N GLY A 21 14.94 6.16 -20.82
CA GLY A 21 14.69 5.88 -22.24
C GLY A 21 13.53 4.91 -22.47
N ALA A 22 12.85 4.46 -21.41
CA ALA A 22 11.76 3.50 -21.51
C ALA A 22 10.55 4.14 -22.19
N ARG A 23 9.96 3.42 -23.16
CA ARG A 23 8.68 3.78 -23.75
C ARG A 23 7.56 3.23 -22.89
N VAL A 24 6.69 4.11 -22.43
CA VAL A 24 5.56 3.78 -21.58
C VAL A 24 4.28 4.11 -22.34
N THR A 25 3.36 3.15 -22.36
CA THR A 25 2.05 3.30 -22.97
C THR A 25 1.01 3.18 -21.86
N VAL A 26 0.18 4.21 -21.68
CA VAL A 26 -0.87 4.26 -20.67
C VAL A 26 -2.21 4.53 -21.31
N GLU A 27 -3.24 3.85 -20.83
CA GLU A 27 -4.62 4.21 -21.14
C GLU A 27 -5.05 5.37 -20.22
N LEU A 28 -5.61 6.40 -20.83
CA LEU A 28 -6.14 7.58 -20.18
C LEU A 28 -7.64 7.36 -19.94
N PRO A 29 -8.12 7.49 -18.68
CA PRO A 29 -9.53 7.36 -18.40
C PRO A 29 -10.33 8.48 -19.10
N PRO A 30 -11.60 8.24 -19.47
CA PRO A 30 -12.44 9.24 -20.13
C PRO A 30 -12.50 10.59 -19.39
N SER A 31 -12.58 10.55 -18.06
CA SER A 31 -12.59 11.76 -17.23
C SER A 31 -11.31 12.59 -17.34
N LEU A 32 -10.16 11.97 -17.60
CA LEU A 32 -8.90 12.69 -17.84
C LEU A 32 -8.86 13.28 -19.26
N LEU A 33 -9.40 12.57 -20.25
CA LEU A 33 -9.52 13.11 -21.62
C LEU A 33 -10.41 14.34 -21.65
N GLU A 34 -11.59 14.27 -21.02
CA GLU A 34 -12.51 15.40 -20.87
C GLU A 34 -11.86 16.58 -20.16
N LEU A 35 -11.02 16.32 -19.16
CA LEU A 35 -10.30 17.37 -18.45
C LEU A 35 -9.24 18.01 -19.34
N ILE A 36 -8.47 17.20 -20.07
CA ILE A 36 -7.46 17.70 -21.02
C ILE A 36 -8.12 18.60 -22.08
N ASP A 37 -9.27 18.19 -22.63
CA ASP A 37 -9.99 18.95 -23.66
C ASP A 37 -10.53 20.30 -23.15
N ARG A 38 -10.75 20.43 -21.84
CA ARG A 38 -11.19 21.69 -21.19
C ARG A 38 -10.04 22.55 -20.68
N THR A 39 -8.81 22.06 -20.72
CA THR A 39 -7.62 22.79 -20.27
C THR A 39 -6.81 23.30 -21.43
N GLU A 40 -6.25 24.50 -21.31
CA GLU A 40 -5.32 25.01 -22.30
C GLU A 40 -4.03 24.17 -22.31
N THR A 41 -3.66 23.67 -23.48
CA THR A 41 -2.45 22.85 -23.70
C THR A 41 -1.55 23.50 -24.76
N GLY A 42 -0.24 23.25 -24.71
CA GLY A 42 0.68 23.66 -25.76
C GLY A 42 0.84 22.58 -26.85
N ASP A 43 1.53 22.91 -27.94
CA ASP A 43 1.65 22.06 -29.15
C ASP A 43 1.93 20.57 -28.86
N LEU A 44 3.01 20.29 -28.14
CA LEU A 44 3.44 18.94 -27.78
C LEU A 44 3.37 18.68 -26.26
N HIS A 45 2.73 19.57 -25.49
CA HIS A 45 2.78 19.56 -24.03
C HIS A 45 1.39 19.75 -23.42
N PHE A 46 0.91 18.75 -22.70
CA PHE A 46 -0.37 18.82 -21.98
C PHE A 46 -0.38 19.82 -20.82
N ILE A 47 0.79 20.15 -20.26
CA ILE A 47 0.90 21.04 -19.11
C ILE A 47 1.83 22.19 -19.47
N ILE A 48 1.27 23.39 -19.47
CA ILE A 48 1.96 24.66 -19.72
C ILE A 48 1.87 25.57 -18.51
N SER A 49 2.84 26.47 -18.35
CA SER A 49 2.82 27.52 -17.35
C SER A 49 1.84 28.64 -17.73
N GLN A 50 1.58 29.57 -16.82
CA GLN A 50 0.75 30.76 -17.07
C GLN A 50 1.25 31.64 -18.23
N THR A 51 2.50 31.46 -18.66
CA THR A 51 3.10 32.18 -19.79
C THR A 51 2.94 31.43 -21.13
N GLY A 52 2.16 30.35 -21.15
CA GLY A 52 1.97 29.47 -22.32
C GLY A 52 3.15 28.54 -22.62
N LYS A 53 4.26 28.67 -21.88
CA LYS A 53 5.48 27.87 -22.11
C LYS A 53 5.46 26.55 -21.31
N PRO A 54 6.05 25.45 -21.84
CA PRO A 54 6.21 24.21 -21.10
C PRO A 54 7.01 24.40 -19.81
N PHE A 55 6.62 23.70 -18.74
CA PHE A 55 7.38 23.72 -17.51
C PHE A 55 8.75 23.05 -17.66
N THR A 56 9.73 23.54 -16.88
CA THR A 56 10.93 22.75 -16.54
C THR A 56 10.62 21.80 -15.38
N VAL A 57 11.45 20.76 -15.19
CA VAL A 57 11.22 19.78 -14.10
C VAL A 57 11.14 20.45 -12.73
N GLU A 58 12.04 21.39 -12.47
CA GLU A 58 12.12 22.12 -11.20
C GLU A 58 10.93 23.07 -11.02
N SER A 59 10.61 23.88 -12.04
CA SER A 59 9.50 24.82 -11.97
C SER A 59 8.15 24.12 -11.80
N PHE A 60 7.92 22.99 -12.46
CA PHE A 60 6.72 22.18 -12.25
C PHE A 60 6.64 21.64 -10.82
N GLY A 61 7.76 21.14 -10.28
CA GLY A 61 7.80 20.60 -8.92
C GLY A 61 7.46 21.63 -7.86
N ASN A 62 8.00 22.85 -8.00
CA ASN A 62 7.70 23.98 -7.11
C ASN A 62 6.25 24.42 -7.27
N TRP A 63 5.80 24.66 -8.51
CA TRP A 63 4.42 25.04 -8.79
C TRP A 63 3.41 24.03 -8.22
N PHE A 64 3.64 22.73 -8.39
CA PHE A 64 2.76 21.69 -7.88
C PHE A 64 2.71 21.68 -6.35
N ARG A 65 3.86 21.88 -5.69
CA ARG A 65 3.93 21.97 -4.22
C ARG A 65 3.14 23.15 -3.70
N ASP A 66 3.21 24.30 -4.37
CA ASP A 66 2.44 25.48 -3.97
C ASP A 66 0.93 25.24 -4.11
N ARG A 67 0.49 24.59 -5.20
CA ARG A 67 -0.92 24.16 -5.34
C ARG A 67 -1.36 23.19 -4.25
N CYS A 68 -0.49 22.25 -3.85
CA CYS A 68 -0.79 21.35 -2.73
C CYS A 68 -0.96 22.13 -1.41
N ARG A 69 -0.09 23.12 -1.14
CA ARG A 69 -0.19 23.97 0.07
C ARG A 69 -1.46 24.79 0.10
N GLU A 70 -1.85 25.40 -1.02
CA GLU A 70 -3.11 26.13 -1.16
C GLU A 70 -4.33 25.23 -0.88
N ALA A 71 -4.24 23.95 -1.26
CA ALA A 71 -5.27 22.94 -0.97
C ALA A 71 -5.18 22.35 0.46
N GLY A 72 -4.27 22.84 1.32
CA GLY A 72 -4.07 22.34 2.69
C GLY A 72 -3.38 20.98 2.78
N VAL A 73 -2.65 20.57 1.74
CA VAL A 73 -2.00 19.26 1.63
C VAL A 73 -0.49 19.40 1.54
N GLU A 74 0.25 18.74 2.44
CA GLU A 74 1.72 18.71 2.39
C GLU A 74 2.24 17.53 1.54
N LYS A 75 2.19 17.67 0.21
CA LYS A 75 2.66 16.63 -0.74
C LYS A 75 3.44 17.22 -1.92
N SER A 76 3.93 16.33 -2.78
CA SER A 76 4.71 16.67 -3.98
C SER A 76 4.35 15.75 -5.13
N ALA A 77 4.66 16.16 -6.37
CA ALA A 77 4.41 15.35 -7.57
C ALA A 77 5.13 13.98 -7.51
N HIS A 78 6.36 13.96 -6.98
CA HIS A 78 7.10 12.70 -6.75
C HIS A 78 6.39 11.82 -5.73
N GLY A 79 5.92 12.42 -4.63
CA GLY A 79 5.14 11.71 -3.61
C GLY A 79 3.85 11.11 -4.18
N LEU A 80 3.14 11.86 -5.03
CA LEU A 80 1.92 11.39 -5.70
C LEU A 80 2.21 10.21 -6.63
N ARG A 81 3.31 10.24 -7.38
CA ARG A 81 3.75 9.12 -8.21
C ARG A 81 4.02 7.87 -7.38
N LYS A 82 4.69 8.00 -6.23
CA LYS A 82 4.91 6.87 -5.32
C LYS A 82 3.59 6.32 -4.78
N LEU A 83 2.68 7.20 -4.38
CA LEU A 83 1.35 6.81 -3.90
C LEU A 83 0.58 6.04 -4.98
N SER A 84 0.60 6.51 -6.23
CA SER A 84 -0.01 5.81 -7.36
C SER A 84 0.58 4.40 -7.54
N ALA A 85 1.90 4.23 -7.39
CA ALA A 85 2.53 2.92 -7.47
C ALA A 85 2.14 2.01 -6.30
N THR A 86 2.02 2.56 -5.09
CA THR A 86 1.49 1.84 -3.93
C THR A 86 0.05 1.39 -4.18
N ILE A 87 -0.84 2.28 -4.62
CA ILE A 87 -2.25 1.94 -4.91
C ILE A 87 -2.34 0.87 -6.00
N ALA A 88 -1.53 0.98 -7.06
CA ALA A 88 -1.50 -0.02 -8.12
C ALA A 88 -1.01 -1.38 -7.60
N ALA A 89 0.05 -1.40 -6.81
CA ALA A 89 0.55 -2.62 -6.16
C ALA A 89 -0.53 -3.23 -5.24
N GLU A 90 -1.16 -2.42 -4.38
CA GLU A 90 -2.27 -2.82 -3.51
C GLU A 90 -3.48 -3.32 -4.32
N GLY A 91 -3.69 -2.79 -5.53
CA GLY A 91 -4.68 -3.26 -6.50
C GLY A 91 -4.35 -4.62 -7.12
N GLY A 92 -3.17 -5.19 -6.85
CA GLY A 92 -2.70 -6.47 -7.37
C GLY A 92 -1.79 -6.36 -8.60
N ALA A 93 -1.32 -5.16 -8.94
CA ALA A 93 -0.33 -5.01 -10.01
C ALA A 93 1.03 -5.56 -9.58
N GLY A 94 1.48 -6.64 -10.23
CA GLY A 94 2.80 -7.24 -9.98
C GLY A 94 3.95 -6.35 -10.47
N ALA A 95 5.18 -6.70 -10.05
CA ALA A 95 6.35 -5.85 -10.26
C ALA A 95 6.60 -5.48 -11.74
N VAL A 96 6.42 -6.44 -12.65
CA VAL A 96 6.60 -6.21 -14.10
C VAL A 96 5.55 -5.24 -14.66
N ALA A 97 4.30 -5.31 -14.20
CA ALA A 97 3.25 -4.38 -14.60
C ALA A 97 3.56 -2.95 -14.11
N LEU A 98 4.08 -2.81 -12.89
CA LEU A 98 4.56 -1.51 -12.40
C LEU A 98 5.76 -0.99 -13.20
N MET A 99 6.71 -1.86 -13.56
CA MET A 99 7.83 -1.45 -14.42
C MET A 99 7.33 -0.90 -15.76
N ALA A 100 6.35 -1.55 -16.39
CA ALA A 100 5.74 -1.08 -17.63
C ALA A 100 5.02 0.26 -17.43
N GLN A 101 4.17 0.38 -16.39
CA GLN A 101 3.38 1.57 -16.13
C GLN A 101 4.22 2.80 -15.75
N TYR A 102 5.31 2.59 -15.01
CA TYR A 102 6.15 3.67 -14.50
C TYR A 102 7.48 3.82 -15.26
N GLY A 103 7.75 3.00 -16.27
CA GLY A 103 8.99 3.05 -17.05
C GLY A 103 10.25 2.83 -16.21
N TRP A 104 10.13 2.02 -15.14
CA TRP A 104 11.27 1.59 -14.34
C TRP A 104 12.00 0.45 -15.06
N THR A 105 13.32 0.55 -15.13
CA THR A 105 14.18 -0.49 -15.73
C THR A 105 14.76 -1.42 -14.67
N ASN A 106 14.74 -1.02 -13.41
CA ASN A 106 15.22 -1.77 -12.27
C ASN A 106 14.02 -2.42 -11.56
N ILE A 107 14.01 -3.77 -11.48
CA ILE A 107 12.92 -4.53 -10.85
C ILE A 107 12.87 -4.31 -9.34
N GLN A 108 14.00 -4.07 -8.68
CA GLN A 108 14.06 -3.81 -7.24
C GLN A 108 13.32 -2.51 -6.86
N GLU A 109 13.21 -1.53 -7.77
CA GLU A 109 12.37 -0.34 -7.56
C GLU A 109 10.87 -0.69 -7.54
N ALA A 110 10.43 -1.58 -8.43
CA ALA A 110 9.04 -2.04 -8.49
C ALA A 110 8.71 -2.96 -7.31
N GLU A 111 9.60 -3.89 -6.99
CA GLU A 111 9.49 -4.80 -5.85
C GLU A 111 9.40 -4.05 -4.52
N ARG A 112 9.87 -2.81 -4.40
CA ARG A 112 9.62 -2.02 -3.18
C ARG A 112 8.13 -1.85 -2.91
N TYR A 113 7.35 -1.62 -3.96
CA TYR A 113 5.91 -1.44 -3.86
C TYR A 113 5.21 -2.79 -3.80
N THR A 114 5.66 -3.75 -4.61
CA THR A 114 5.00 -5.03 -4.65
C THR A 114 5.40 -5.96 -3.53
N ARG A 115 6.58 -5.93 -2.90
CA ARG A 115 6.82 -6.76 -1.70
C ARG A 115 5.82 -6.50 -0.57
N SER A 116 5.34 -5.26 -0.49
CA SER A 116 4.28 -4.85 0.45
C SER A 116 2.88 -5.34 0.01
N ALA A 117 2.71 -5.72 -1.26
CA ALA A 117 1.42 -6.05 -1.89
C ALA A 117 1.30 -7.46 -2.53
N ASP A 118 2.42 -8.13 -2.84
CA ASP A 118 2.65 -9.43 -3.53
C ASP A 118 2.86 -10.58 -2.52
N TYR A 119 2.76 -10.33 -1.21
CA TYR A 119 2.31 -11.44 -0.38
C TYR A 119 0.88 -11.74 -0.84
N PRO A 120 0.49 -13.01 -1.05
CA PRO A 120 -0.90 -13.28 -1.34
C PRO A 120 -1.71 -12.46 -0.34
N ARG A 121 -2.63 -11.63 -0.86
CA ARG A 121 -3.97 -11.81 -0.36
C ARG A 121 -4.15 -13.33 -0.38
N LEU A 122 -3.83 -13.99 0.74
CA LEU A 122 -4.63 -15.14 1.15
C LEU A 122 -6.02 -14.64 0.78
N PRO A 123 -6.72 -15.29 -0.18
CA PRO A 123 -8.05 -14.84 -0.57
C PRO A 123 -8.72 -14.51 0.74
N GLY A 124 -8.96 -13.22 1.06
CA GLY A 124 -9.09 -12.81 2.46
C GLY A 124 -9.99 -13.84 3.11
N PRO A 125 -9.49 -14.67 4.06
CA PRO A 125 -9.99 -16.04 4.24
C PRO A 125 -11.50 -15.95 4.32
N PRO A 126 -12.28 -16.71 3.53
CA PRO A 126 -13.69 -16.45 3.31
C PRO A 126 -14.30 -16.20 4.68
N TYR A 127 -14.50 -14.93 5.01
CA TYR A 127 -14.90 -14.58 6.36
C TYR A 127 -16.25 -15.27 6.48
N PRO A 128 -16.43 -16.25 7.40
CA PRO A 128 -17.78 -16.67 7.71
C PRO A 128 -18.54 -15.38 8.01
N ALA A 129 -19.73 -15.22 7.42
CA ALA A 129 -20.47 -13.97 7.48
C ALA A 129 -20.46 -13.41 8.92
N GLY A 130 -19.92 -12.20 9.11
CA GLY A 130 -19.82 -11.54 10.42
C GLY A 130 -18.41 -11.16 10.89
N MET A 131 -17.33 -11.75 10.34
CA MET A 131 -15.95 -11.37 10.72
C MET A 131 -15.42 -10.17 9.92
N LYS A 132 -14.90 -9.18 10.63
CA LYS A 132 -14.44 -7.88 10.13
C LYS A 132 -13.14 -7.48 10.84
N GLN A 133 -12.32 -6.67 10.18
CA GLN A 133 -11.12 -6.06 10.76
C GLN A 133 -11.43 -5.12 11.95
N THR A 134 -12.70 -4.74 12.10
CA THR A 134 -13.22 -3.92 13.20
C THR A 134 -13.60 -4.74 14.43
N ASN A 135 -13.70 -6.08 14.33
CA ASN A 135 -14.06 -6.88 15.49
C ASN A 135 -13.04 -6.73 16.61
N THR A 136 -13.54 -6.78 17.84
CA THR A 136 -12.74 -6.74 19.06
C THR A 136 -12.22 -8.14 19.40
N MET A 137 -11.14 -8.21 20.19
CA MET A 137 -10.62 -9.50 20.67
C MET A 137 -11.66 -10.25 21.51
N ALA A 138 -12.52 -9.54 22.27
CA ALA A 138 -13.62 -10.16 23.01
C ALA A 138 -14.67 -10.80 22.08
N GLU A 139 -15.13 -10.07 21.06
CA GLU A 139 -16.07 -10.61 20.07
C GLU A 139 -15.49 -11.85 19.37
N LEU A 140 -14.20 -11.82 19.02
CA LEU A 140 -13.53 -12.96 18.40
C LEU A 140 -13.36 -14.13 19.36
N ALA A 141 -13.13 -13.88 20.65
CA ALA A 141 -13.06 -14.91 21.67
C ALA A 141 -14.42 -15.62 21.83
N ASP A 142 -15.51 -14.86 21.89
CA ASP A 142 -16.88 -15.39 21.96
C ASP A 142 -17.23 -16.22 20.73
N MET A 143 -16.79 -15.76 19.55
CA MET A 143 -16.95 -16.47 18.28
C MET A 143 -15.98 -17.65 18.10
N ARG A 144 -15.10 -17.92 19.09
CA ARG A 144 -14.07 -18.97 19.05
C ARG A 144 -13.17 -18.87 17.82
N ILE A 145 -12.72 -17.65 17.52
CA ILE A 145 -11.84 -17.33 16.41
C ILE A 145 -10.42 -17.11 16.92
N ASP A 146 -9.47 -17.71 16.21
CA ASP A 146 -8.06 -17.50 16.44
C ASP A 146 -7.51 -16.46 15.48
N VAL A 147 -6.51 -15.76 15.97
CA VAL A 147 -5.83 -14.65 15.32
C VAL A 147 -4.46 -15.14 14.89
N ILE A 148 -4.18 -15.16 13.59
CA ILE A 148 -2.89 -15.60 13.06
C ILE A 148 -2.10 -14.36 12.65
N ALA A 149 -1.00 -14.07 13.35
CA ALA A 149 -0.05 -13.05 12.94
C ALA A 149 0.95 -13.63 11.93
N TRP A 150 1.21 -12.85 10.88
CA TRP A 150 2.12 -13.23 9.80
C TRP A 150 3.19 -12.15 9.63
N CYS A 151 4.45 -12.51 9.45
CA CYS A 151 5.51 -11.59 9.08
C CYS A 151 5.82 -11.71 7.59
N TYR A 152 5.65 -10.62 6.84
CA TYR A 152 5.86 -10.61 5.40
C TYR A 152 7.35 -10.67 5.02
N GLN A 153 8.23 -10.15 5.88
CA GLN A 153 9.68 -10.15 5.66
C GLN A 153 10.30 -11.56 5.77
N CYS A 154 9.99 -12.31 6.82
CA CYS A 154 10.63 -13.61 7.09
C CYS A 154 9.71 -14.83 6.87
N ARG A 155 8.47 -14.59 6.40
CA ARG A 155 7.42 -15.60 6.16
C ARG A 155 7.06 -16.46 7.38
N GLY A 156 7.39 -15.99 8.58
CA GLY A 156 7.02 -16.66 9.82
C GLY A 156 5.58 -16.34 10.18
N ASN A 157 4.87 -17.30 10.76
CA ASN A 157 3.52 -17.08 11.25
C ASN A 157 3.32 -17.70 12.63
N ARG A 158 2.31 -17.19 13.34
CA ARG A 158 1.90 -17.73 14.63
C ARG A 158 0.41 -17.51 14.85
N ARG A 159 -0.25 -18.51 15.42
CA ARG A 159 -1.67 -18.51 15.77
C ARG A 159 -1.83 -18.16 17.25
N PHE A 160 -2.82 -17.35 17.54
CA PHE A 160 -3.09 -16.74 18.84
C PHE A 160 -4.56 -16.96 19.21
N ASP A 161 -4.83 -17.28 20.48
CA ASP A 161 -6.18 -17.29 21.01
C ASP A 161 -6.66 -15.83 21.19
N ALA A 162 -7.84 -15.49 20.69
CA ALA A 162 -8.37 -14.13 20.85
C ALA A 162 -8.65 -13.78 22.32
N GLY A 163 -9.01 -14.74 23.16
CA GLY A 163 -9.21 -14.56 24.60
C GLY A 163 -7.91 -14.23 25.32
N ASP A 164 -6.81 -14.86 24.94
CA ASP A 164 -5.49 -14.54 25.47
C ASP A 164 -5.07 -13.12 25.08
N LEU A 165 -5.30 -12.74 23.82
CA LEU A 165 -5.04 -11.38 23.35
C LEU A 165 -5.94 -10.35 24.07
N ALA A 166 -7.20 -10.68 24.34
CA ALA A 166 -8.10 -9.83 25.12
C ALA A 166 -7.63 -9.67 26.58
N GLY A 167 -7.15 -10.76 27.20
CA GLY A 167 -6.63 -10.73 28.56
C GLY A 167 -5.36 -9.89 28.72
N VAL A 168 -4.50 -9.89 27.69
CA VAL A 168 -3.23 -9.13 27.73
C VAL A 168 -3.39 -7.68 27.27
N TYR A 169 -4.11 -7.42 26.18
CA TYR A 169 -4.18 -6.09 25.56
C TYR A 169 -5.52 -5.37 25.74
N GLY A 170 -6.43 -5.99 26.47
CA GLY A 170 -7.77 -5.49 26.70
C GLY A 170 -8.79 -6.03 25.67
N PRO A 171 -10.04 -6.27 26.12
CA PRO A 171 -11.08 -6.88 25.29
C PRO A 171 -11.47 -6.04 24.08
N SER A 172 -11.31 -4.71 24.16
CA SER A 172 -11.68 -3.75 23.11
C SER A 172 -10.62 -3.58 22.02
N LEU A 173 -9.48 -4.27 22.10
CA LEU A 173 -8.48 -4.24 21.04
C LEU A 173 -9.11 -4.81 19.76
N THR A 174 -9.05 -4.05 18.66
CA THR A 174 -9.55 -4.55 17.38
C THR A 174 -8.46 -5.23 16.57
N VAL A 175 -8.85 -6.11 15.65
CA VAL A 175 -7.92 -6.78 14.71
C VAL A 175 -7.06 -5.76 13.97
N ARG A 176 -7.67 -4.68 13.47
CA ARG A 176 -6.95 -3.58 12.81
C ARG A 176 -5.92 -2.93 13.72
N ARG A 177 -6.26 -2.64 14.98
CA ARG A 177 -5.34 -2.02 15.94
C ARG A 177 -4.22 -2.96 16.35
N LEU A 178 -4.50 -4.26 16.43
CA LEU A 178 -3.49 -5.29 16.66
C LEU A 178 -2.47 -5.31 15.51
N ALA A 179 -2.92 -5.39 14.26
CA ALA A 179 -2.05 -5.45 13.08
C ALA A 179 -1.06 -4.28 13.02
N LEU A 180 -1.51 -3.06 13.36
CA LEU A 180 -0.67 -1.86 13.39
C LEU A 180 0.43 -1.87 14.47
N ARG A 181 0.29 -2.74 15.48
CA ARG A 181 1.22 -2.84 16.62
C ARG A 181 2.19 -4.00 16.47
N LEU A 182 2.00 -4.88 15.48
CA LEU A 182 2.83 -6.07 15.33
C LEU A 182 4.26 -5.72 14.93
N ARG A 183 5.19 -6.43 15.56
CA ARG A 183 6.59 -6.51 15.16
C ARG A 183 7.01 -7.97 15.19
N CYS A 184 7.55 -8.46 14.08
CA CYS A 184 8.18 -9.77 14.05
C CYS A 184 9.49 -9.72 14.82
N MET A 185 9.75 -10.61 15.78
CA MET A 185 11.08 -10.62 16.42
C MET A 185 12.06 -11.62 15.84
N LYS A 186 11.64 -12.47 14.89
CA LYS A 186 12.63 -13.20 14.09
C LYS A 186 13.49 -12.25 13.24
N CYS A 187 12.90 -11.18 12.70
CA CYS A 187 13.59 -10.27 11.79
C CYS A 187 13.42 -8.77 12.11
N GLY A 188 12.71 -8.42 13.18
CA GLY A 188 12.47 -7.03 13.59
C GLY A 188 11.44 -6.24 12.75
N ALA A 189 10.93 -6.82 11.66
CA ALA A 189 10.05 -6.13 10.71
C ALA A 189 8.70 -5.73 11.32
N ARG A 190 8.22 -4.55 10.96
CA ARG A 190 6.85 -4.07 11.26
C ARG A 190 5.83 -4.44 10.18
N ASP A 191 6.31 -4.99 9.07
CA ASP A 191 5.47 -5.46 7.98
C ASP A 191 4.87 -6.82 8.34
N CYS A 192 3.79 -6.75 9.12
CA CYS A 192 3.10 -7.91 9.67
C CYS A 192 1.59 -7.80 9.45
N GLY A 193 0.96 -8.92 9.09
CA GLY A 193 -0.47 -9.04 8.88
C GLY A 193 -1.16 -9.86 9.95
N VAL A 194 -2.50 -9.76 9.96
CA VAL A 194 -3.37 -10.56 10.84
C VAL A 194 -4.43 -11.26 10.02
N LEU A 195 -4.63 -12.54 10.27
CA LEU A 195 -5.66 -13.37 9.68
C LEU A 195 -6.56 -13.93 10.78
N LEU A 196 -7.80 -14.23 10.43
CA LEU A 196 -8.78 -14.80 11.33
C LEU A 196 -9.11 -16.22 10.88
N SER A 197 -9.16 -17.15 11.82
CA SER A 197 -9.44 -18.56 11.54
C SER A 197 -10.33 -19.15 12.62
N PRO A 198 -11.42 -19.85 12.29
CA PRO A 198 -12.16 -20.63 13.27
C PRO A 198 -11.24 -21.59 14.03
N ARG A 199 -11.44 -21.71 15.35
CA ARG A 199 -10.72 -22.69 16.19
C ARG A 199 -10.83 -24.09 15.61
N GLY A 200 -9.70 -24.81 15.58
CA GLY A 200 -9.65 -26.23 15.19
C GLY A 200 -9.65 -26.54 13.69
N ARG A 201 -9.74 -25.57 12.77
CA ARG A 201 -9.63 -25.82 11.31
C ARG A 201 -8.20 -25.93 10.77
N TYR A 202 -7.18 -25.53 11.53
CA TYR A 202 -5.76 -25.57 11.13
C TYR A 202 -4.86 -25.94 12.32
N GLY A 203 -4.66 -27.23 12.59
CA GLY A 203 -3.67 -27.76 13.54
C GLY A 203 -3.92 -27.44 15.03
N THR A 204 -3.22 -28.16 15.91
CA THR A 204 -3.30 -28.05 17.38
C THR A 204 -2.63 -26.80 17.93
N LEU A 205 -3.23 -26.20 18.96
CA LEU A 205 -2.74 -25.00 19.66
C LEU A 205 -1.61 -25.39 20.63
N GLU A 206 -0.40 -24.84 20.45
CA GLU A 206 0.68 -24.94 21.45
C GLU A 206 0.47 -23.92 22.58
N THR A 207 0.81 -24.30 23.82
CA THR A 207 0.39 -23.63 25.06
C THR A 207 0.97 -22.21 25.29
N LEU A 208 0.26 -21.41 26.10
CA LEU A 208 0.60 -20.04 26.55
C LEU A 208 2.00 -19.86 27.17
N ALA A 209 2.63 -20.92 27.69
CA ALA A 209 3.94 -20.85 28.33
C ALA A 209 5.10 -20.80 27.30
N ASP A 210 4.98 -21.55 26.19
CA ASP A 210 5.89 -21.47 25.03
C ASP A 210 5.73 -20.18 24.20
N TYR A 211 4.73 -19.39 24.56
CA TYR A 211 4.27 -18.22 23.84
C TYR A 211 4.98 -16.94 24.29
N ARG A 212 5.17 -16.76 25.61
CA ARG A 212 5.86 -15.60 26.21
C ARG A 212 7.37 -15.61 26.00
N SER A 213 7.99 -16.78 25.82
CA SER A 213 9.44 -16.91 25.59
C SER A 213 9.86 -16.53 24.18
N LYS A 214 8.91 -16.51 23.23
CA LYS A 214 9.18 -16.23 21.83
C LYS A 214 8.72 -14.86 21.43
N TYR A 215 7.58 -14.33 21.92
CA TYR A 215 7.07 -12.99 21.62
C TYR A 215 6.97 -12.04 22.83
N ASP A 216 7.82 -11.01 22.90
CA ASP A 216 7.56 -9.82 23.70
C ASP A 216 6.80 -8.80 22.84
N VAL A 217 5.56 -8.51 23.22
CA VAL A 217 4.80 -7.40 22.65
C VAL A 217 5.11 -6.18 23.52
N SER A 218 6.36 -5.74 23.45
CA SER A 218 6.70 -4.40 23.91
C SER A 218 6.03 -3.41 22.97
N LEU A 219 4.84 -2.95 23.39
CA LEU A 219 4.31 -1.67 22.99
C LEU A 219 5.47 -0.69 23.18
N GLY A 220 5.99 -0.12 22.08
CA GLY A 220 6.87 1.03 22.21
C GLY A 220 6.12 2.05 23.07
N GLN A 221 6.63 2.32 24.27
CA GLN A 221 6.09 3.39 25.08
C GLN A 221 6.17 4.64 24.22
N GLY A 222 5.01 5.22 23.91
CA GLY A 222 4.98 6.60 23.47
C GLY A 222 5.62 7.40 24.59
N HIS A 223 6.73 8.07 24.28
CA HIS A 223 7.18 9.19 25.08
C HIS A 223 6.04 10.21 25.11
N HIS A 224 5.28 10.20 26.21
CA HIS A 224 4.67 11.39 26.74
C HIS A 224 5.74 12.06 27.62
N SER A 225 6.47 13.00 27.03
CA SER A 225 7.12 14.16 27.64
C SER A 225 7.62 15.03 26.49
#